data_AF-A0A960EI01-F1
#
_entry.id   AF-A0A960EI01-F1
#
_cell.length_a   1.000
_cell.length_b   1.000
_cell.length_c   1.000
_cell.angle_alpha   90.00
_cell.angle_beta   90.00
_cell.angle_gamma   90.00
#
_symmetry.space_group_name_H-M   'P 1'
#
loop_
_entity.id
_entity.type
_entity.pdbx_description
1 polymer ?
#
loop_
_entity_poly.entity_id
_entity_poly.type
_entity_poly.pdbx_seq_one_letter_code
_entity_poly.pdbx_strand_id
1 'polypeptide(L)'
;MLRRVLVLIALVAAAAAAPGSGIGAEELPEPPDGQPNIIGGTVAAPGEYPWMGALIRRGQGRTQGFSCGVSVLSRSWVMTAGHCVLDYDDHYPDAFYGDLVGPSEFDVLTGTTSIAGSGGTRTQVAAIHVHHAYDWLQRDYDVALLRLARPTPDPEIALIGTSEAHLDDPGTTATVAGWGVTADGSPYVSTSLRSVAVPVQTDATCSSSYPIGFEQPRGYPLAYHASNMLCAGPMAGGKDSCQGDSGGPLAVPAGDGSWRQIGVVSFGLGCAQPGYPGVYHRVSTSASWAGWTRRFGPFDPDGFAYIARQYQDFTGGDPSVSSMQHWLSRLRSVPAADLITALAASATWDQNAGMNTRLYRAAFLRNPDTGGLDFWVRARWAGRGPVSIANHFTASSEFVRTYGALSDDEFVALIYRNVFERDPDPGGRAYWLAKLGRGVGRGQMLYELSNSSEYRRDTETLVRIITTRFGLLRTVPSAGEIAASEALSQRSLVDTLRTSLRYASRFNG
;
A
#
# COMPACT_ATOMS: atom_id res chain seq x y z
N MET A 1 -8.10 -63.21 -44.30
CA MET A 1 -7.18 -64.34 -43.98
C MET A 1 -7.62 -64.94 -42.65
N LEU A 2 -7.35 -66.23 -42.40
CA LEU A 2 -7.81 -66.96 -41.20
C LEU A 2 -6.66 -67.41 -40.29
N ARG A 3 -7.03 -67.88 -39.08
CA ARG A 3 -6.25 -68.54 -38.01
C ARG A 3 -5.55 -67.53 -37.09
N ARG A 4 -5.88 -67.45 -35.79
CA ARG A 4 -6.01 -68.47 -34.70
C ARG A 4 -4.68 -69.11 -34.30
N VAL A 5 -4.24 -68.78 -33.08
CA VAL A 5 -3.61 -69.71 -32.13
C VAL A 5 -4.29 -69.49 -30.77
N LEU A 6 -4.59 -70.56 -30.03
CA LEU A 6 -5.01 -70.52 -28.63
C LEU A 6 -3.85 -71.00 -27.77
N VAL A 7 -3.74 -70.49 -26.54
CA VAL A 7 -3.33 -71.30 -25.37
C VAL A 7 -4.24 -70.93 -24.19
N LEU A 8 -4.83 -71.92 -23.53
CA LEU A 8 -5.44 -71.82 -22.20
C LEU A 8 -4.50 -72.48 -21.18
N ILE A 9 -4.46 -71.96 -19.95
CA ILE A 9 -4.29 -72.77 -18.72
C ILE A 9 -5.30 -72.26 -17.65
N ALA A 10 -5.76 -73.17 -16.77
CA ALA A 10 -6.79 -73.00 -15.73
C ALA A 10 -6.32 -72.13 -14.53
N LEU A 11 -7.16 -71.50 -13.68
CA LEU A 11 -8.22 -72.03 -12.77
C LEU A 11 -7.65 -73.12 -11.83
N VAL A 12 -7.91 -73.21 -10.50
CA VAL A 12 -8.97 -72.80 -9.54
C VAL A 12 -8.24 -72.26 -8.26
N ALA A 13 -8.72 -71.49 -7.26
CA ALA A 13 -9.97 -71.35 -6.45
C ALA A 13 -9.99 -69.94 -5.75
N ALA A 14 -10.83 -69.54 -4.78
CA ALA A 14 -12.25 -69.74 -4.42
C ALA A 14 -12.64 -68.73 -3.29
N ALA A 15 -13.93 -68.54 -3.02
CA ALA A 15 -14.48 -67.43 -2.22
C ALA A 15 -14.21 -67.41 -0.70
N ALA A 16 -14.14 -66.20 -0.13
CA ALA A 16 -14.77 -65.85 1.14
C ALA A 16 -15.14 -64.35 1.16
N ALA A 17 -16.39 -64.02 1.47
CA ALA A 17 -16.83 -62.65 1.76
C ALA A 17 -17.33 -62.62 3.21
N ALA A 18 -16.81 -61.69 4.01
CA ALA A 18 -17.21 -61.50 5.41
C ALA A 18 -17.66 -60.03 5.62
N PRO A 19 -18.73 -59.78 6.38
CA PRO A 19 -19.17 -58.42 6.66
C PRO A 19 -18.22 -57.76 7.67
N GLY A 20 -17.44 -56.78 7.22
CA GLY A 20 -16.68 -55.91 8.11
C GLY A 20 -17.64 -54.98 8.85
N SER A 21 -17.76 -55.17 10.17
CA SER A 21 -18.66 -54.39 11.02
C SER A 21 -18.42 -52.89 10.91
N GLY A 22 -19.50 -52.11 10.88
CA GLY A 22 -19.40 -50.65 11.02
C GLY A 22 -18.85 -50.30 12.41
N ILE A 23 -17.70 -49.66 12.44
CA ILE A 23 -17.16 -49.01 13.63
C ILE A 23 -17.63 -47.55 13.57
N GLY A 24 -18.25 -47.06 14.64
CA GLY A 24 -18.59 -45.65 14.73
C GLY A 24 -17.34 -44.78 14.73
N ALA A 25 -17.45 -43.53 14.26
CA ALA A 25 -16.44 -42.54 14.57
C ALA A 25 -16.52 -42.23 16.07
N GLU A 26 -15.62 -42.81 16.87
CA GLU A 26 -15.37 -42.28 18.22
C GLU A 26 -14.75 -40.90 18.06
N GLU A 27 -15.55 -39.89 18.37
CA GLU A 27 -15.14 -38.51 18.48
C GLU A 27 -14.09 -38.42 19.59
N LEU A 28 -12.84 -38.11 19.23
CA LEU A 28 -11.75 -38.00 20.20
C LEU A 28 -12.11 -36.94 21.23
N PRO A 29 -12.02 -37.24 22.54
CA PRO A 29 -12.46 -36.30 23.57
C PRO A 29 -11.64 -35.01 23.50
N GLU A 30 -12.31 -33.87 23.55
CA GLU A 30 -11.63 -32.58 23.63
C GLU A 30 -10.69 -32.55 24.86
N PRO A 31 -9.46 -32.03 24.71
CA PRO A 31 -8.53 -31.94 25.84
C PRO A 31 -9.10 -31.01 26.92
N PRO A 32 -8.94 -31.34 28.21
CA PRO A 32 -9.55 -30.57 29.29
C PRO A 32 -9.02 -29.14 29.34
N ASP A 33 -9.92 -28.20 29.65
CA ASP A 33 -9.66 -26.77 29.60
C ASP A 33 -8.54 -26.35 30.57
N GLY A 34 -7.67 -25.43 30.11
CA GLY A 34 -6.58 -24.85 30.90
C GLY A 34 -5.16 -25.41 30.67
N GLN A 35 -4.58 -25.16 29.49
CA GLN A 35 -3.12 -25.04 29.35
C GLN A 35 -2.70 -23.75 28.62
N PRO A 36 -1.58 -23.10 29.04
CA PRO A 36 -1.07 -21.89 28.40
C PRO A 36 -0.39 -22.23 27.06
N ASN A 37 -0.58 -21.35 26.09
CA ASN A 37 -0.20 -21.51 24.68
C ASN A 37 0.10 -20.10 24.12
N ILE A 38 1.09 -19.96 23.21
CA ILE A 38 2.26 -19.09 23.48
C ILE A 38 2.91 -19.57 24.78
N ILE A 39 4.23 -19.77 24.83
CA ILE A 39 4.80 -20.45 26.00
C ILE A 39 4.54 -19.59 27.25
N GLY A 40 3.80 -20.14 28.22
CA GLY A 40 3.33 -19.42 29.42
C GLY A 40 2.32 -18.27 29.17
N GLY A 41 1.62 -18.25 28.03
CA GLY A 41 0.66 -17.22 27.61
C GLY A 41 -0.83 -17.61 27.59
N THR A 42 -1.70 -16.61 27.59
CA THR A 42 -3.17 -16.71 27.69
C THR A 42 -3.88 -16.44 26.36
N VAL A 43 -5.15 -16.85 26.23
CA VAL A 43 -5.99 -16.42 25.09
C VAL A 43 -6.30 -14.93 25.23
N ALA A 44 -6.15 -14.18 24.15
CA ALA A 44 -6.52 -12.77 24.10
C ALA A 44 -8.03 -12.60 23.89
N ALA A 45 -8.65 -11.70 24.64
CA ALA A 45 -10.07 -11.38 24.49
C ALA A 45 -10.35 -10.65 23.16
N PRO A 46 -11.58 -10.77 22.60
CA PRO A 46 -11.98 -10.01 21.42
C PRO A 46 -11.81 -8.50 21.63
N GLY A 47 -10.91 -7.88 20.85
CA GLY A 47 -10.61 -6.44 20.94
C GLY A 47 -9.56 -6.04 21.97
N GLU A 48 -8.85 -6.99 22.62
CA GLU A 48 -7.77 -6.70 23.57
C GLU A 48 -6.52 -6.11 22.88
N TYR A 49 -6.13 -6.70 21.74
CA TYR A 49 -5.02 -6.22 20.89
C TYR A 49 -5.56 -5.93 19.47
N PRO A 50 -6.37 -4.87 19.28
CA PRO A 50 -7.20 -4.71 18.08
C PRO A 50 -6.42 -4.31 16.82
N TRP A 51 -5.15 -3.90 16.96
CA TRP A 51 -4.22 -3.66 15.86
C TRP A 51 -3.56 -4.95 15.33
N MET A 52 -3.84 -6.12 15.91
CA MET A 52 -3.27 -7.39 15.45
C MET A 52 -3.83 -7.80 14.09
N GLY A 53 -2.93 -8.25 13.22
CA GLY A 53 -3.28 -8.95 11.99
C GLY A 53 -2.36 -10.13 11.72
N ALA A 54 -2.74 -10.95 10.76
CA ALA A 54 -2.03 -12.12 10.30
C ALA A 54 -1.66 -11.96 8.81
N LEU A 55 -0.40 -12.16 8.46
CA LEU A 55 0.08 -12.26 7.09
C LEU A 55 -0.24 -13.66 6.55
N ILE A 56 -1.00 -13.70 5.46
CA ILE A 56 -1.49 -14.94 4.84
C ILE A 56 -0.99 -15.01 3.39
N ARG A 57 -0.27 -16.09 3.05
CA ARG A 57 0.07 -16.45 1.66
C ARG A 57 -1.23 -16.53 0.83
N ARG A 58 -1.23 -15.91 -0.34
CA ARG A 58 -2.40 -15.82 -1.23
C ARG A 58 -2.70 -17.18 -1.86
N GLY A 59 -3.95 -17.39 -2.25
CA GLY A 59 -4.46 -18.69 -2.73
C GLY A 59 -4.64 -19.74 -1.62
N GLN A 60 -3.90 -19.65 -0.52
CA GLN A 60 -3.99 -20.55 0.62
C GLN A 60 -5.16 -20.23 1.57
N GLY A 61 -5.65 -21.25 2.28
CA GLY A 61 -6.59 -21.09 3.39
C GLY A 61 -5.99 -20.27 4.54
N ARG A 62 -6.83 -19.72 5.43
CA ARG A 62 -6.37 -18.79 6.49
C ARG A 62 -5.31 -19.41 7.41
N THR A 63 -5.57 -20.59 7.99
CA THR A 63 -4.61 -21.27 8.88
C THR A 63 -3.41 -21.85 8.13
N GLN A 64 -3.61 -22.38 6.92
CA GLN A 64 -2.55 -23.01 6.11
C GLN A 64 -1.59 -21.99 5.48
N GLY A 65 -2.10 -20.81 5.12
CA GLY A 65 -1.32 -19.73 4.53
C GLY A 65 -0.70 -18.79 5.55
N PHE A 66 -1.01 -18.93 6.84
CA PHE A 66 -0.46 -18.07 7.89
C PHE A 66 1.06 -18.22 7.96
N SER A 67 1.79 -17.13 7.77
CA SER A 67 3.27 -17.11 7.83
C SER A 67 3.82 -16.27 8.98
N CYS A 68 3.18 -15.12 9.28
CA CYS A 68 3.67 -14.15 10.26
C CYS A 68 2.53 -13.32 10.86
N GLY A 69 2.78 -12.72 12.03
CA GLY A 69 2.00 -11.59 12.54
C GLY A 69 2.27 -10.29 11.78
N VAL A 70 1.33 -9.35 11.90
CA VAL A 70 1.50 -7.94 11.52
C VAL A 70 0.84 -7.03 12.57
N SER A 71 1.25 -5.76 12.63
CA SER A 71 0.58 -4.72 13.42
C SER A 71 0.05 -3.58 12.54
N VAL A 72 -1.18 -3.11 12.78
CA VAL A 72 -1.79 -1.98 12.05
C VAL A 72 -1.17 -0.65 12.49
N LEU A 73 -0.45 0.02 11.58
CA LEU A 73 0.23 1.30 11.84
C LEU A 73 -0.45 2.50 11.18
N SER A 74 -1.42 2.25 10.31
CA SER A 74 -2.47 3.18 9.88
C SER A 74 -3.53 2.39 9.11
N ARG A 75 -4.69 3.00 8.83
CA ARG A 75 -5.69 2.45 7.90
C ARG A 75 -5.13 1.83 6.61
N SER A 76 -4.00 2.31 6.08
CA SER A 76 -3.43 1.79 4.81
C SER A 76 -2.07 1.11 4.96
N TRP A 77 -1.55 0.91 6.17
CA TRP A 77 -0.20 0.38 6.41
C TRP A 77 -0.13 -0.52 7.63
N VAL A 78 0.55 -1.66 7.48
CA VAL A 78 0.92 -2.55 8.58
C VAL A 78 2.44 -2.74 8.65
N MET A 79 2.95 -3.14 9.81
CA MET A 79 4.34 -3.52 10.03
C MET A 79 4.48 -5.02 10.28
N THR A 80 5.59 -5.60 9.85
CA THR A 80 5.98 -7.00 10.04
C THR A 80 7.52 -7.10 10.01
N ALA A 81 8.10 -8.31 10.06
CA ALA A 81 9.55 -8.50 9.95
C ALA A 81 10.02 -8.48 8.48
N GLY A 82 11.30 -8.21 8.23
CA GLY A 82 11.90 -8.33 6.90
C GLY A 82 11.84 -9.77 6.39
N HIS A 83 12.12 -10.74 7.26
CA HIS A 83 12.07 -12.17 6.93
C HIS A 83 10.65 -12.70 6.64
N CYS A 84 9.60 -11.94 6.94
CA CYS A 84 8.22 -12.34 6.66
C CYS A 84 7.81 -12.20 5.18
N VAL A 85 8.67 -11.55 4.37
CA VAL A 85 8.37 -11.18 2.97
C VAL A 85 9.48 -11.56 1.97
N LEU A 86 10.49 -12.32 2.38
CA LEU A 86 11.44 -12.97 1.46
C LEU A 86 11.09 -14.45 1.26
N ASP A 87 11.59 -15.08 0.19
CA ASP A 87 11.56 -16.55 0.06
C ASP A 87 12.81 -17.17 0.69
N TYR A 88 12.61 -18.27 1.41
CA TYR A 88 13.62 -19.04 2.13
C TYR A 88 13.42 -20.55 1.99
N ASP A 89 12.43 -21.00 1.21
CA ASP A 89 11.98 -22.41 1.16
C ASP A 89 11.71 -22.90 -0.28
N ASP A 90 12.23 -22.20 -1.31
CA ASP A 90 11.90 -22.36 -2.74
C ASP A 90 10.36 -22.47 -2.98
N HIS A 91 9.58 -21.70 -2.21
CA HIS A 91 8.13 -21.85 -2.14
C HIS A 91 7.38 -21.05 -3.22
N TYR A 92 8.04 -20.07 -3.85
CA TYR A 92 7.52 -19.31 -4.97
C TYR A 92 8.37 -19.61 -6.22
N PRO A 93 7.78 -20.15 -7.31
CA PRO A 93 8.55 -20.72 -8.42
C PRO A 93 9.36 -19.73 -9.27
N ASP A 94 9.20 -18.42 -9.01
CA ASP A 94 9.81 -17.31 -9.75
C ASP A 94 10.77 -16.45 -8.89
N ALA A 95 11.10 -16.87 -7.65
CA ALA A 95 12.00 -16.18 -6.73
C ALA A 95 13.27 -16.99 -6.43
N PHE A 96 14.41 -16.33 -6.18
CA PHE A 96 15.60 -16.97 -5.62
C PHE A 96 15.61 -16.90 -4.08
N TYR A 97 16.45 -17.74 -3.46
CA TYR A 97 16.67 -17.74 -2.01
C TYR A 97 17.12 -16.34 -1.52
N GLY A 98 16.32 -15.71 -0.66
CA GLY A 98 16.54 -14.35 -0.16
C GLY A 98 15.99 -13.23 -1.04
N ASP A 99 15.27 -13.52 -2.13
CA ASP A 99 14.56 -12.51 -2.92
C ASP A 99 13.25 -12.04 -2.25
N LEU A 100 12.84 -10.82 -2.57
CA LEU A 100 11.58 -10.23 -2.12
C LEU A 100 10.38 -10.88 -2.84
N VAL A 101 9.53 -11.56 -2.07
CA VAL A 101 8.28 -12.13 -2.58
C VAL A 101 7.31 -11.02 -2.96
N GLY A 102 6.70 -11.13 -4.14
CA GLY A 102 5.86 -10.07 -4.70
C GLY A 102 4.65 -9.70 -3.82
N PRO A 103 4.23 -8.41 -3.79
CA PRO A 103 3.04 -7.97 -3.05
C PRO A 103 1.74 -8.62 -3.55
N SER A 104 1.76 -9.24 -4.74
CA SER A 104 0.67 -10.06 -5.25
C SER A 104 0.42 -11.32 -4.42
N GLU A 105 1.42 -11.86 -3.72
CA GLU A 105 1.37 -13.17 -3.07
C GLU A 105 0.93 -13.13 -1.61
N PHE A 106 0.57 -11.96 -1.09
CA PHE A 106 0.16 -11.78 0.31
C PHE A 106 -1.22 -11.13 0.44
N ASP A 107 -1.99 -11.61 1.40
CA ASP A 107 -3.07 -10.87 2.04
C ASP A 107 -2.76 -10.65 3.52
N VAL A 108 -3.34 -9.61 4.09
CA VAL A 108 -3.39 -9.38 5.54
C VAL A 108 -4.81 -9.61 6.04
N LEU A 109 -4.96 -10.45 7.06
CA LEU A 109 -6.19 -10.69 7.81
C LEU A 109 -6.18 -9.84 9.09
N THR A 110 -7.17 -8.98 9.28
CA THR A 110 -7.30 -8.05 10.43
C THR A 110 -8.73 -8.11 11.01
N GLY A 111 -8.95 -7.58 12.21
CA GLY A 111 -10.30 -7.53 12.82
C GLY A 111 -10.86 -8.89 13.26
N THR A 112 -10.00 -9.84 13.62
CA THR A 112 -10.38 -11.16 14.16
C THR A 112 -9.36 -11.63 15.20
N THR A 113 -9.82 -12.32 16.24
CA THR A 113 -8.93 -13.08 17.15
C THR A 113 -8.72 -14.52 16.69
N SER A 114 -9.40 -15.01 15.64
CA SER A 114 -9.19 -16.38 15.13
C SER A 114 -8.79 -16.39 13.65
N ILE A 115 -7.72 -17.14 13.36
CA ILE A 115 -7.29 -17.46 11.98
C ILE A 115 -8.04 -18.68 11.41
N ALA A 116 -8.66 -19.52 12.23
CA ALA A 116 -9.52 -20.62 11.75
C ALA A 116 -10.98 -20.19 11.50
N GLY A 117 -11.47 -19.19 12.23
CA GLY A 117 -12.82 -18.64 12.07
C GLY A 117 -13.04 -17.84 10.79
N SER A 118 -14.28 -17.42 10.56
CA SER A 118 -14.71 -16.66 9.37
C SER A 118 -14.68 -15.13 9.53
N GLY A 119 -14.58 -14.61 10.75
CA GLY A 119 -14.61 -13.16 11.05
C GLY A 119 -13.40 -12.37 10.52
N GLY A 120 -13.43 -11.05 10.67
CA GLY A 120 -12.35 -10.16 10.22
C GLY A 120 -12.22 -10.00 8.70
N THR A 121 -11.39 -9.05 8.29
CA THR A 121 -11.21 -8.63 6.89
C THR A 121 -9.89 -9.14 6.33
N ARG A 122 -9.94 -9.92 5.23
CA ARG A 122 -8.76 -10.29 4.43
C ARG A 122 -8.56 -9.29 3.29
N THR A 123 -7.39 -8.68 3.21
CA THR A 123 -7.05 -7.60 2.28
C THR A 123 -5.66 -7.80 1.68
N GLN A 124 -5.58 -7.90 0.35
CA GLN A 124 -4.33 -8.06 -0.39
C GLN A 124 -3.29 -6.99 0.00
N VAL A 125 -2.00 -7.33 -0.06
CA VAL A 125 -0.91 -6.35 -0.05
C VAL A 125 -0.82 -5.63 -1.41
N ALA A 126 -0.51 -4.34 -1.37
CA ALA A 126 -0.32 -3.49 -2.56
C ALA A 126 1.14 -3.10 -2.79
N ALA A 127 1.93 -2.99 -1.73
CA ALA A 127 3.37 -2.69 -1.78
C ALA A 127 4.06 -3.29 -0.55
N ILE A 128 5.34 -3.64 -0.68
CA ILE A 128 6.20 -4.09 0.41
C ILE A 128 7.42 -3.18 0.43
N HIS A 129 7.79 -2.71 1.61
CA HIS A 129 8.98 -1.88 1.84
C HIS A 129 9.75 -2.47 3.01
N VAL A 130 10.80 -3.25 2.72
CA VAL A 130 11.75 -3.75 3.73
C VAL A 130 12.71 -2.62 4.13
N HIS A 131 13.29 -2.68 5.32
CA HIS A 131 14.32 -1.72 5.72
C HIS A 131 15.53 -1.78 4.78
N HIS A 132 16.05 -0.62 4.36
CA HIS A 132 17.14 -0.52 3.39
C HIS A 132 18.48 -1.09 3.89
N ALA A 133 18.63 -1.25 5.20
CA ALA A 133 19.78 -1.88 5.86
C ALA A 133 19.48 -3.31 6.34
N TYR A 134 18.41 -3.95 5.84
CA TYR A 134 18.07 -5.32 6.23
C TYR A 134 19.11 -6.33 5.71
N ASP A 135 19.78 -7.02 6.63
CA ASP A 135 20.64 -8.16 6.31
C ASP A 135 19.92 -9.46 6.68
N TRP A 136 19.54 -10.24 5.65
CA TRP A 136 18.81 -11.49 5.83
C TRP A 136 19.66 -12.62 6.44
N LEU A 137 20.99 -12.56 6.35
CA LEU A 137 21.90 -13.56 6.93
C LEU A 137 22.00 -13.39 8.46
N GLN A 138 22.12 -12.14 8.91
CA GLN A 138 22.27 -11.80 10.34
C GLN A 138 20.93 -11.46 11.02
N ARG A 139 19.85 -11.30 10.23
CA ARG A 139 18.57 -10.67 10.63
C ARG A 139 18.75 -9.26 11.20
N ASP A 140 19.75 -8.54 10.72
CA ASP A 140 19.99 -7.15 11.12
C ASP A 140 18.96 -6.23 10.47
N TYR A 141 18.41 -5.26 11.21
CA TYR A 141 17.27 -4.41 10.79
C TYR A 141 16.03 -5.17 10.28
N ASP A 142 15.64 -6.29 10.92
CA ASP A 142 14.53 -7.16 10.53
C ASP A 142 13.13 -6.54 10.68
N VAL A 143 12.80 -5.59 9.79
CA VAL A 143 11.50 -4.90 9.75
C VAL A 143 11.07 -4.54 8.33
N ALA A 144 9.78 -4.70 8.06
CA ALA A 144 9.12 -4.33 6.80
C ALA A 144 7.79 -3.61 7.05
N LEU A 145 7.39 -2.78 6.09
CA LEU A 145 6.08 -2.15 6.01
C LEU A 145 5.31 -2.67 4.79
N LEU A 146 4.08 -3.12 5.00
CA LEU A 146 3.18 -3.56 3.94
C LEU A 146 2.08 -2.51 3.76
N ARG A 147 1.88 -2.03 2.54
CA ARG A 147 0.74 -1.16 2.19
C ARG A 147 -0.46 -2.02 1.86
N LEU A 148 -1.60 -1.79 2.52
CA LEU A 148 -2.83 -2.54 2.26
C LEU A 148 -3.51 -2.12 0.95
N ALA A 149 -4.02 -3.09 0.18
CA ALA A 149 -4.76 -2.88 -1.06
C ALA A 149 -6.22 -2.46 -0.86
N ARG A 150 -6.66 -2.24 0.39
CA ARG A 150 -7.85 -1.48 0.80
C ARG A 150 -7.56 -0.87 2.18
N PRO A 151 -8.11 0.31 2.53
CA PRO A 151 -8.03 0.79 3.90
C PRO A 151 -8.75 -0.18 4.87
N THR A 152 -8.11 -0.55 5.97
CA THR A 152 -8.77 -1.25 7.09
C THR A 152 -9.53 -0.25 7.97
N PRO A 153 -10.69 -0.63 8.55
CA PRO A 153 -11.32 0.11 9.65
C PRO A 153 -10.70 -0.19 11.03
N ASP A 154 -9.85 -1.21 11.15
CA ASP A 154 -9.35 -1.71 12.42
C ASP A 154 -8.39 -0.71 13.13
N PRO A 155 -8.36 -0.66 14.48
CA PRO A 155 -7.55 0.28 15.24
C PRO A 155 -6.03 0.21 14.98
N GLU A 156 -5.37 1.33 15.17
CA GLU A 156 -3.94 1.54 14.88
C GLU A 156 -3.11 1.52 16.19
N ILE A 157 -1.91 0.93 16.18
CA ILE A 157 -0.92 1.06 17.26
C ILE A 157 0.11 2.14 16.91
N ALA A 158 0.47 2.97 17.90
CA ALA A 158 1.55 3.93 17.79
C ALA A 158 2.92 3.24 17.93
N LEU A 159 3.90 3.67 17.15
CA LEU A 159 5.30 3.31 17.39
C LEU A 159 5.85 4.13 18.56
N ILE A 160 6.80 3.57 19.32
CA ILE A 160 7.54 4.30 20.36
C ILE A 160 8.15 5.60 19.80
N GLY A 161 7.85 6.73 20.46
CA GLY A 161 8.44 8.03 20.16
C GLY A 161 9.79 8.25 20.84
N THR A 162 10.61 9.18 20.33
CA THR A 162 11.91 9.51 20.95
C THR A 162 11.78 10.13 22.35
N SER A 163 10.65 10.76 22.66
CA SER A 163 10.29 11.22 24.02
C SER A 163 9.87 10.09 24.96
N GLU A 164 9.70 8.87 24.44
CA GLU A 164 9.17 7.70 25.15
C GLU A 164 10.23 6.59 25.27
N ALA A 165 11.51 6.88 25.02
CA ALA A 165 12.60 5.89 24.97
C ALA A 165 12.65 4.94 26.19
N HIS A 166 12.28 5.43 27.38
CA HIS A 166 12.17 4.63 28.61
C HIS A 166 11.21 3.42 28.52
N LEU A 167 10.39 3.34 27.46
CA LEU A 167 9.51 2.22 27.17
C LEU A 167 10.23 1.02 26.52
N ASP A 168 11.48 1.17 26.04
CA ASP A 168 12.34 0.05 25.62
C ASP A 168 13.56 -0.21 26.55
N ASP A 169 13.52 0.35 27.77
CA ASP A 169 14.50 0.11 28.84
C ASP A 169 14.40 -1.31 29.43
N PRO A 170 15.52 -1.94 29.84
CA PRO A 170 15.54 -3.23 30.52
C PRO A 170 14.73 -3.27 31.81
N GLY A 171 14.03 -4.38 32.05
CA GLY A 171 13.09 -4.55 33.17
C GLY A 171 11.66 -4.12 32.86
N THR A 172 11.44 -3.35 31.78
CA THR A 172 10.09 -3.01 31.30
C THR A 172 9.32 -4.29 30.96
N THR A 173 8.09 -4.42 31.46
CA THR A 173 7.22 -5.55 31.14
C THR A 173 6.46 -5.25 29.86
N ALA A 174 6.84 -5.94 28.78
CA ALA A 174 6.22 -5.85 27.48
C ALA A 174 5.31 -7.06 27.22
N THR A 175 4.44 -6.95 26.22
CA THR A 175 3.50 -7.98 25.80
C THR A 175 3.78 -8.34 24.35
N VAL A 176 3.99 -9.64 24.08
CA VAL A 176 3.88 -10.20 22.73
C VAL A 176 2.44 -10.65 22.53
N ALA A 177 1.88 -10.45 21.34
CA ALA A 177 0.62 -11.05 20.93
C ALA A 177 0.74 -11.66 19.53
N GLY A 178 0.11 -12.82 19.32
CA GLY A 178 0.22 -13.57 18.07
C GLY A 178 -0.56 -14.89 18.06
N TRP A 179 -0.34 -15.66 16.99
CA TRP A 179 -0.96 -16.96 16.75
C TRP A 179 0.09 -18.09 16.69
N GLY A 180 1.31 -17.85 17.18
CA GLY A 180 2.44 -18.75 17.03
C GLY A 180 2.25 -20.15 17.61
N VAL A 181 3.22 -20.99 17.29
CA VAL A 181 3.43 -22.32 17.85
C VAL A 181 3.49 -22.23 19.38
N THR A 182 2.82 -23.18 20.03
CA THR A 182 2.39 -22.99 21.42
C THR A 182 3.20 -23.79 22.44
N ALA A 183 3.90 -24.81 21.98
CA ALA A 183 4.91 -25.59 22.69
C ALA A 183 6.06 -25.87 21.71
N ASP A 184 7.30 -25.85 22.18
CA ASP A 184 8.48 -25.99 21.32
C ASP A 184 8.45 -27.31 20.53
N GLY A 185 8.88 -27.26 19.26
CA GLY A 185 8.83 -28.38 18.31
C GLY A 185 7.43 -28.78 17.81
N SER A 186 6.33 -28.14 18.23
CA SER A 186 5.00 -28.43 17.68
C SER A 186 4.86 -27.92 16.22
N PRO A 187 4.31 -28.71 15.28
CA PRO A 187 4.06 -28.27 13.91
C PRO A 187 2.77 -27.43 13.75
N TYR A 188 2.07 -27.14 14.85
CA TYR A 188 0.76 -26.46 14.84
C TYR A 188 0.80 -25.10 15.55
N VAL A 189 0.45 -24.06 14.78
CA VAL A 189 0.15 -22.70 15.22
C VAL A 189 -1.19 -22.64 15.97
N SER A 190 -1.37 -21.62 16.82
CA SER A 190 -2.64 -21.43 17.53
C SER A 190 -3.74 -20.88 16.62
N THR A 191 -4.93 -21.48 16.66
CA THR A 191 -6.09 -21.01 15.87
C THR A 191 -6.77 -19.77 16.48
N SER A 192 -6.37 -19.37 17.68
CA SER A 192 -6.87 -18.21 18.44
C SER A 192 -5.70 -17.30 18.82
N LEU A 193 -5.96 -15.99 18.93
CA LEU A 193 -4.96 -14.98 19.29
C LEU A 193 -4.62 -15.15 20.77
N ARG A 194 -3.33 -15.09 21.07
CA ARG A 194 -2.80 -15.31 22.42
C ARG A 194 -1.74 -14.26 22.74
N SER A 195 -1.47 -14.06 24.03
CA SER A 195 -0.50 -13.07 24.50
C SER A 195 0.33 -13.57 25.69
N VAL A 196 1.52 -13.00 25.85
CA VAL A 196 2.39 -13.26 27.00
C VAL A 196 3.11 -11.99 27.44
N ALA A 197 3.15 -11.76 28.76
CA ALA A 197 3.96 -10.70 29.37
C ALA A 197 5.41 -11.20 29.59
N VAL A 198 6.38 -10.45 29.06
CA VAL A 198 7.82 -10.73 29.09
C VAL A 198 8.62 -9.49 29.52
N PRO A 199 9.68 -9.64 30.34
CA PRO A 199 10.57 -8.52 30.68
C PRO A 199 11.58 -8.26 29.55
N VAL A 200 11.77 -7.00 29.18
CA VAL A 200 12.91 -6.57 28.34
C VAL A 200 14.22 -6.82 29.10
N GLN A 201 15.24 -7.34 28.42
CA GLN A 201 16.53 -7.68 28.99
C GLN A 201 17.61 -6.64 28.65
N THR A 202 18.77 -6.70 29.32
CA THR A 202 19.89 -5.80 29.03
C THR A 202 20.64 -6.23 27.77
N ASP A 203 21.20 -5.28 27.02
CA ASP A 203 22.03 -5.60 25.83
C ASP A 203 23.22 -6.51 26.16
N ALA A 204 23.79 -6.40 27.37
CA ALA A 204 24.85 -7.28 27.84
C ALA A 204 24.36 -8.72 28.07
N THR A 205 23.11 -8.88 28.54
CA THR A 205 22.44 -10.19 28.63
C THR A 205 22.21 -10.76 27.24
N CYS A 206 21.60 -10.00 26.33
CA CYS A 206 21.31 -10.43 24.96
C CYS A 206 22.58 -10.81 24.18
N SER A 207 23.65 -10.01 24.29
CA SER A 207 24.96 -10.28 23.68
C SER A 207 25.67 -11.50 24.28
N SER A 208 25.34 -11.89 25.52
CA SER A 208 25.87 -13.10 26.15
C SER A 208 25.12 -14.37 25.68
N SER A 209 23.83 -14.23 25.37
CA SER A 209 23.01 -15.29 24.77
C SER A 209 23.33 -15.50 23.28
N TYR A 210 23.52 -14.42 22.52
CA TYR A 210 23.73 -14.43 21.07
C TYR A 210 24.98 -13.62 20.68
N PRO A 211 26.20 -14.07 21.06
CA PRO A 211 27.43 -13.41 20.67
C PRO A 211 27.64 -13.43 19.15
N ILE A 212 28.40 -12.47 18.62
CA ILE A 212 28.77 -12.43 17.20
C ILE A 212 29.50 -13.74 16.84
N GLY A 213 28.99 -14.46 15.85
CA GLY A 213 29.48 -15.79 15.46
C GLY A 213 28.85 -16.96 16.23
N PHE A 214 27.70 -16.78 16.87
CA PHE A 214 26.95 -17.87 17.49
C PHE A 214 26.34 -18.81 16.42
N GLU A 215 27.01 -19.93 16.19
CA GLU A 215 26.55 -21.01 15.32
C GLU A 215 25.46 -21.86 16.01
N GLN A 216 24.30 -22.00 15.37
CA GLN A 216 23.28 -22.95 15.81
C GLN A 216 23.50 -24.34 15.19
N PRO A 217 23.13 -25.45 15.86
CA PRO A 217 23.37 -26.81 15.36
C PRO A 217 22.79 -27.10 13.95
N ARG A 218 21.75 -26.36 13.55
CA ARG A 218 21.24 -26.25 12.17
C ARG A 218 20.59 -24.87 11.99
N GLY A 219 21.24 -23.94 11.29
CA GLY A 219 20.67 -22.63 10.99
C GLY A 219 21.70 -21.63 10.48
N TYR A 220 21.23 -20.40 10.23
CA TYR A 220 22.10 -19.25 9.97
C TYR A 220 22.73 -18.75 11.28
N PRO A 221 23.91 -18.09 11.24
CA PRO A 221 24.49 -17.46 12.42
C PRO A 221 23.54 -16.39 12.97
N LEU A 222 23.17 -16.47 14.24
CA LEU A 222 22.37 -15.42 14.89
C LEU A 222 23.30 -14.55 15.74
N ALA A 223 23.21 -13.23 15.61
CA ALA A 223 24.01 -12.30 16.38
C ALA A 223 23.12 -11.20 16.95
N TYR A 224 23.36 -10.78 18.20
CA TYR A 224 22.62 -9.67 18.80
C TYR A 224 23.31 -8.33 18.54
N HIS A 225 22.62 -7.44 17.82
CA HIS A 225 23.11 -6.10 17.49
C HIS A 225 22.39 -5.04 18.34
N ALA A 226 22.98 -4.72 19.51
CA ALA A 226 22.45 -3.73 20.46
C ALA A 226 22.13 -2.35 19.85
N SER A 227 22.74 -2.02 18.70
CA SER A 227 22.46 -0.82 17.90
C SER A 227 21.01 -0.70 17.42
N ASN A 228 20.29 -1.81 17.25
CA ASN A 228 18.98 -1.86 16.60
C ASN A 228 18.14 -3.11 16.93
N MET A 229 18.58 -3.95 17.87
CA MET A 229 17.82 -5.04 18.44
C MET A 229 17.47 -4.77 19.91
N LEU A 230 16.49 -5.49 20.42
CA LEU A 230 16.22 -5.70 21.85
C LEU A 230 15.91 -7.18 22.05
N CYS A 231 16.18 -7.75 23.24
CA CYS A 231 15.68 -9.09 23.59
C CYS A 231 14.75 -9.02 24.82
N ALA A 232 13.74 -9.88 24.85
CA ALA A 232 12.72 -9.88 25.90
C ALA A 232 12.23 -11.30 26.21
N GLY A 233 12.15 -11.63 27.50
CA GLY A 233 11.86 -12.96 28.02
C GLY A 233 12.54 -13.20 29.38
N PRO A 234 11.98 -14.01 30.28
CA PRO A 234 12.67 -14.43 31.49
C PRO A 234 13.88 -15.31 31.16
N MET A 235 15.06 -15.00 31.72
CA MET A 235 16.28 -15.79 31.50
C MET A 235 16.18 -17.25 32.00
N ALA A 236 15.20 -17.55 32.87
CA ALA A 236 14.87 -18.91 33.30
C ALA A 236 14.10 -19.73 32.24
N GLY A 237 13.74 -19.12 31.11
CA GLY A 237 12.87 -19.72 30.09
C GLY A 237 11.40 -19.77 30.51
N GLY A 238 10.60 -20.52 29.75
CA GLY A 238 9.18 -20.78 30.06
C GLY A 238 8.20 -19.64 29.75
N LYS A 239 8.66 -18.51 29.20
CA LYS A 239 7.82 -17.52 28.48
C LYS A 239 8.56 -16.92 27.29
N ASP A 240 7.95 -16.90 26.11
CA ASP A 240 8.50 -16.28 24.90
C ASP A 240 7.46 -16.22 23.77
N SER A 241 7.77 -15.42 22.75
CA SER A 241 7.33 -15.60 21.36
C SER A 241 7.80 -16.95 20.78
N CYS A 242 7.15 -17.43 19.73
CA CYS A 242 7.56 -18.66 19.04
C CYS A 242 7.26 -18.62 17.53
N GLN A 243 7.50 -19.73 16.82
CA GLN A 243 7.34 -19.83 15.36
C GLN A 243 5.94 -19.40 14.91
N GLY A 244 5.84 -18.45 13.98
CA GLY A 244 4.58 -17.85 13.54
C GLY A 244 4.15 -16.59 14.31
N ASP A 245 4.76 -16.25 15.44
CA ASP A 245 4.65 -14.90 16.03
C ASP A 245 5.55 -13.88 15.31
N SER A 246 6.50 -14.36 14.49
CA SER A 246 7.36 -13.57 13.59
C SER A 246 6.63 -12.38 12.97
N GLY A 247 7.24 -11.20 13.00
CA GLY A 247 6.62 -9.97 12.50
C GLY A 247 5.51 -9.37 13.39
N GLY A 248 5.04 -10.10 14.40
CA GLY A 248 4.13 -9.59 15.42
C GLY A 248 4.76 -8.48 16.28
N PRO A 249 3.94 -7.64 16.92
CA PRO A 249 4.43 -6.57 17.78
C PRO A 249 4.86 -7.08 19.15
N LEU A 250 6.02 -6.59 19.62
CA LEU A 250 6.27 -6.43 21.05
C LEU A 250 5.78 -5.04 21.46
N ALA A 251 4.78 -4.98 22.34
CA ALA A 251 4.11 -3.74 22.73
C ALA A 251 4.08 -3.54 24.25
N VAL A 252 4.06 -2.28 24.68
CA VAL A 252 3.92 -1.89 26.10
C VAL A 252 2.75 -0.92 26.28
N PRO A 253 2.09 -0.93 27.45
CA PRO A 253 1.18 0.15 27.84
C PRO A 253 1.99 1.41 28.17
N ALA A 254 1.60 2.55 27.59
CA ALA A 254 2.12 3.85 27.95
C ALA A 254 1.33 4.46 29.12
N GLY A 255 1.91 5.44 29.81
CA GLY A 255 1.30 6.10 30.97
C GLY A 255 0.01 6.89 30.68
N ASP A 256 -0.38 7.03 29.41
CA ASP A 256 -1.64 7.62 28.94
C ASP A 256 -2.78 6.58 28.79
N GLY A 257 -2.51 5.28 29.03
CA GLY A 257 -3.45 4.18 28.86
C GLY A 257 -3.58 3.65 27.44
N SER A 258 -2.82 4.20 26.49
CA SER A 258 -2.67 3.67 25.13
C SER A 258 -1.44 2.75 25.03
N TRP A 259 -1.18 2.18 23.85
CA TRP A 259 -0.05 1.26 23.64
C TRP A 259 1.02 1.85 22.73
N ARG A 260 2.26 1.39 22.92
CA ARG A 260 3.40 1.63 22.01
C ARG A 260 3.98 0.31 21.56
N GLN A 261 4.22 0.17 20.25
CA GLN A 261 5.06 -0.91 19.73
C GLN A 261 6.53 -0.52 19.90
N ILE A 262 7.29 -1.37 20.61
CA ILE A 262 8.71 -1.20 20.89
C ILE A 262 9.58 -2.17 20.10
N GLY A 263 9.02 -3.31 19.68
CA GLY A 263 9.73 -4.35 18.94
C GLY A 263 8.89 -5.03 17.85
N VAL A 264 9.57 -5.75 16.98
CA VAL A 264 9.00 -6.67 15.98
C VAL A 264 9.65 -8.04 16.19
N VAL A 265 8.87 -9.12 16.36
CA VAL A 265 9.39 -10.48 16.60
C VAL A 265 10.29 -10.92 15.43
N SER A 266 11.55 -11.27 15.72
CA SER A 266 12.57 -11.55 14.71
C SER A 266 13.17 -12.96 14.80
N PHE A 267 13.76 -13.36 15.93
CA PHE A 267 14.38 -14.69 16.08
C PHE A 267 14.56 -15.13 17.54
N GLY A 268 15.00 -16.37 17.74
CA GLY A 268 15.35 -16.95 19.05
C GLY A 268 16.25 -18.19 18.91
N LEU A 269 16.47 -18.92 20.00
CA LEU A 269 17.01 -20.28 19.99
C LEU A 269 16.01 -21.18 20.71
N GLY A 270 15.43 -22.14 19.98
CA GLY A 270 14.19 -22.81 20.43
C GLY A 270 13.06 -21.80 20.62
N CYS A 271 12.11 -22.13 21.48
CA CYS A 271 11.14 -21.17 22.01
C CYS A 271 11.19 -21.18 23.54
N ALA A 272 11.36 -20.01 24.17
CA ALA A 272 11.44 -19.87 25.63
C ALA A 272 12.52 -20.73 26.31
N GLN A 273 13.63 -20.98 25.63
CA GLN A 273 14.73 -21.80 26.15
C GLN A 273 15.48 -21.05 27.28
N PRO A 274 15.79 -21.71 28.42
CA PRO A 274 16.57 -21.08 29.49
C PRO A 274 17.92 -20.58 28.99
N GLY A 275 18.26 -19.33 29.32
CA GLY A 275 19.44 -18.61 28.82
C GLY A 275 19.26 -17.89 27.49
N TYR A 276 18.16 -18.08 26.76
CA TYR A 276 17.96 -17.62 25.38
C TYR A 276 16.60 -16.93 25.19
N PRO A 277 16.46 -15.64 25.56
CA PRO A 277 15.24 -14.87 25.35
C PRO A 277 15.06 -14.48 23.88
N GLY A 278 13.83 -14.47 23.38
CA GLY A 278 13.50 -14.00 22.03
C GLY A 278 14.07 -12.61 21.72
N VAL A 279 14.46 -12.42 20.46
CA VAL A 279 15.08 -11.20 19.92
C VAL A 279 14.15 -10.53 18.92
N TYR A 280 14.10 -9.20 19.01
CA TYR A 280 13.17 -8.34 18.30
C TYR A 280 13.94 -7.20 17.63
N HIS A 281 13.52 -6.80 16.42
CA HIS A 281 14.00 -5.53 15.86
C HIS A 281 13.49 -4.37 16.72
N ARG A 282 14.38 -3.50 17.21
CA ARG A 282 14.08 -2.37 18.10
C ARG A 282 13.45 -1.23 17.29
N VAL A 283 12.15 -1.00 17.48
CA VAL A 283 11.34 -0.07 16.67
C VAL A 283 11.82 1.38 16.78
N SER A 284 12.36 1.80 17.94
CA SER A 284 12.83 3.16 18.16
C SER A 284 13.93 3.60 17.16
N THR A 285 14.69 2.67 16.59
CA THR A 285 15.72 2.95 15.56
C THR A 285 15.13 3.11 14.16
N SER A 286 14.07 2.36 13.83
CA SER A 286 13.42 2.38 12.52
C SER A 286 12.19 3.29 12.45
N ALA A 287 11.72 3.84 13.58
CA ALA A 287 10.52 4.68 13.67
C ALA A 287 10.54 5.88 12.70
N SER A 288 11.72 6.48 12.49
CA SER A 288 11.90 7.56 11.49
C SER A 288 11.67 7.06 10.07
N TRP A 289 12.34 5.96 9.67
CA TRP A 289 12.13 5.32 8.36
C TRP A 289 10.66 4.92 8.17
N ALA A 290 10.04 4.31 9.19
CA ALA A 290 8.65 3.90 9.14
C ALA A 290 7.67 5.10 9.04
N GLY A 291 8.04 6.26 9.58
CA GLY A 291 7.33 7.52 9.36
C GLY A 291 7.46 8.03 7.93
N TRP A 292 8.67 8.04 7.37
CA TRP A 292 8.94 8.50 6.02
C TRP A 292 8.31 7.61 4.93
N THR A 293 8.44 6.29 5.04
CA THR A 293 7.83 5.33 4.11
C THR A 293 6.31 5.45 4.09
N ARG A 294 5.66 5.62 5.26
CA ARG A 294 4.19 5.90 5.33
C ARG A 294 3.81 7.27 4.74
N ARG A 295 4.72 8.26 4.75
CA ARG A 295 4.53 9.62 4.24
C ARG A 295 4.66 9.71 2.72
N PHE A 296 5.66 9.04 2.13
CA PHE A 296 6.02 9.13 0.71
C PHE A 296 5.68 7.89 -0.13
N GLY A 297 5.33 6.75 0.47
CA GLY A 297 5.08 5.49 -0.26
C GLY A 297 4.07 5.65 -1.42
N PRO A 298 4.35 5.08 -2.61
CA PRO A 298 5.32 3.99 -2.84
C PRO A 298 6.76 4.42 -3.16
N PHE A 299 7.11 5.70 -3.01
CA PHE A 299 8.49 6.15 -3.24
C PHE A 299 9.38 5.94 -2.02
N ASP A 300 10.70 5.95 -2.26
CA ASP A 300 11.73 5.85 -1.23
C ASP A 300 11.54 6.92 -0.14
N PRO A 301 11.75 6.58 1.15
CA PRO A 301 11.75 7.54 2.25
C PRO A 301 12.71 8.74 2.09
N ASP A 302 13.69 8.70 1.19
CA ASP A 302 14.58 9.83 0.87
C ASP A 302 13.85 11.10 0.36
N GLY A 303 12.66 10.93 -0.22
CA GLY A 303 11.85 11.99 -0.81
C GLY A 303 12.33 12.52 -2.18
N PHE A 304 13.53 12.18 -2.67
CA PHE A 304 14.00 12.58 -4.00
C PHE A 304 13.15 11.92 -5.09
N ALA A 305 12.94 10.61 -4.98
CA ALA A 305 12.11 9.85 -5.91
C ALA A 305 10.66 10.37 -5.93
N TYR A 306 10.12 10.73 -4.75
CA TYR A 306 8.81 11.36 -4.64
C TYR A 306 8.76 12.70 -5.38
N ILE A 307 9.71 13.61 -5.13
CA ILE A 307 9.73 14.95 -5.74
C ILE A 307 9.88 14.85 -7.26
N ALA A 308 10.86 14.07 -7.74
CA ALA A 308 11.09 13.88 -9.18
C ALA A 308 9.83 13.37 -9.88
N ARG A 309 9.16 12.36 -9.31
CA ARG A 309 7.91 11.83 -9.86
C ARG A 309 6.81 12.88 -9.96
N GLN A 310 6.60 13.71 -8.93
CA GLN A 310 5.53 14.73 -8.99
C GLN A 310 5.84 15.80 -10.04
N TYR A 311 7.11 16.20 -10.18
CA TYR A 311 7.53 17.13 -11.23
C TYR A 311 7.33 16.56 -12.63
N GLN A 312 7.80 15.33 -12.88
CA GLN A 312 7.52 14.62 -14.14
C GLN A 312 6.01 14.55 -14.40
N ASP A 313 5.19 14.42 -13.35
CA ASP A 313 3.77 14.20 -13.52
C ASP A 313 2.93 15.45 -13.86
N PHE A 314 3.30 16.60 -13.31
CA PHE A 314 2.60 17.88 -13.49
C PHE A 314 3.32 18.88 -14.40
N THR A 315 4.62 18.69 -14.68
CA THR A 315 5.41 19.58 -15.56
C THR A 315 5.89 18.90 -16.84
N GLY A 316 5.98 17.56 -16.86
CA GLY A 316 6.49 16.78 -17.99
C GLY A 316 8.02 16.62 -18.01
N GLY A 317 8.73 17.09 -16.97
CA GLY A 317 10.17 16.95 -16.82
C GLY A 317 10.61 17.04 -15.35
N ASP A 318 11.92 16.92 -15.13
CA ASP A 318 12.52 16.86 -13.79
C ASP A 318 12.60 18.23 -13.10
N PRO A 319 12.67 18.28 -11.75
CA PRO A 319 12.82 19.53 -11.02
C PRO A 319 14.20 20.16 -11.26
N SER A 320 14.27 21.50 -11.24
CA SER A 320 15.56 22.19 -11.12
C SER A 320 16.23 21.83 -9.78
N VAL A 321 17.57 21.91 -9.71
CA VAL A 321 18.34 21.68 -8.47
C VAL A 321 17.80 22.54 -7.31
N SER A 322 17.48 23.81 -7.59
CA SER A 322 16.84 24.73 -6.63
C SER A 322 15.44 24.28 -6.19
N SER A 323 14.63 23.74 -7.10
CA SER A 323 13.31 23.19 -6.79
C SER A 323 13.41 21.93 -5.92
N MET A 324 14.35 21.03 -6.26
CA MET A 324 14.63 19.81 -5.50
C MET A 324 15.06 20.16 -4.06
N GLN A 325 16.06 21.05 -3.91
CA GLN A 325 16.52 21.51 -2.59
C GLN A 325 15.42 22.22 -1.78
N HIS A 326 14.59 23.05 -2.42
CA HIS A 326 13.44 23.68 -1.79
C HIS A 326 12.46 22.64 -1.25
N TRP A 327 12.06 21.66 -2.06
CA TRP A 327 11.09 20.66 -1.64
C TRP A 327 11.66 19.64 -0.64
N LEU A 328 12.91 19.22 -0.76
CA LEU A 328 13.57 18.36 0.24
C LEU A 328 13.67 19.01 1.63
N SER A 329 13.88 20.33 1.70
CA SER A 329 13.89 21.06 2.98
C SER A 329 12.47 21.24 3.53
N ARG A 330 11.51 21.65 2.68
CA ARG A 330 10.10 21.84 3.05
C ARG A 330 9.42 20.55 3.50
N LEU A 331 9.59 19.45 2.77
CA LEU A 331 8.93 18.17 3.01
C LEU A 331 9.43 17.45 4.28
N ARG A 332 10.38 18.03 5.02
CA ARG A 332 10.65 17.64 6.42
C ARG A 332 9.51 18.06 7.33
N SER A 333 9.06 19.31 7.24
CA SER A 333 8.05 19.90 8.14
C SER A 333 6.63 20.04 7.56
N VAL A 334 6.42 19.97 6.25
CA VAL A 334 5.07 20.08 5.64
C VAL A 334 4.53 18.74 5.10
N PRO A 335 3.20 18.54 5.00
CA PRO A 335 2.62 17.31 4.43
C PRO A 335 3.08 17.05 2.99
N ALA A 336 3.22 15.77 2.61
CA ALA A 336 3.61 15.37 1.26
C ALA A 336 2.70 15.99 0.17
N ALA A 337 1.40 16.08 0.46
CA ALA A 337 0.38 16.70 -0.38
C ALA A 337 0.66 18.15 -0.78
N ASP A 338 1.48 18.91 -0.05
CA ASP A 338 1.73 20.33 -0.36
C ASP A 338 2.54 20.52 -1.64
N LEU A 339 3.45 19.59 -1.97
CA LEU A 339 4.16 19.58 -3.26
C LEU A 339 3.18 19.41 -4.42
N ILE A 340 2.35 18.37 -4.35
CA ILE A 340 1.34 18.09 -5.38
C ILE A 340 0.34 19.25 -5.47
N THR A 341 -0.08 19.81 -4.33
CA THR A 341 -1.01 20.95 -4.28
C THR A 341 -0.43 22.17 -5.00
N ALA A 342 0.85 22.49 -4.77
CA ALA A 342 1.53 23.60 -5.45
C ALA A 342 1.72 23.34 -6.96
N LEU A 343 2.09 22.12 -7.36
CA LEU A 343 2.24 21.74 -8.76
C LEU A 343 0.90 21.73 -9.52
N ALA A 344 -0.16 21.20 -8.91
CA ALA A 344 -1.51 21.17 -9.47
C ALA A 344 -2.15 22.57 -9.59
N ALA A 345 -1.78 23.50 -8.69
CA ALA A 345 -2.18 24.91 -8.77
C ALA A 345 -1.28 25.75 -9.70
N SER A 346 -0.24 25.18 -10.31
CA SER A 346 0.72 25.94 -11.11
C SER A 346 0.13 26.41 -12.46
N ALA A 347 0.56 27.60 -12.89
CA ALA A 347 0.23 28.11 -14.22
C ALA A 347 0.70 27.17 -15.34
N THR A 348 1.82 26.47 -15.14
CA THR A 348 2.35 25.45 -16.06
C THR A 348 1.38 24.28 -16.24
N TRP A 349 0.78 23.78 -15.15
CA TRP A 349 -0.20 22.68 -15.24
C TRP A 349 -1.52 23.15 -15.87
N ASP A 350 -2.00 24.34 -15.50
CA ASP A 350 -3.20 24.92 -16.09
C ASP A 350 -3.04 25.22 -17.60
N GLN A 351 -1.90 25.75 -18.05
CA GLN A 351 -1.60 25.98 -19.47
C GLN A 351 -1.38 24.68 -20.29
N ASN A 352 -1.47 23.53 -19.63
CA ASN A 352 -1.38 22.20 -20.23
C ASN A 352 -2.70 21.44 -20.03
N ALA A 353 -2.90 20.79 -18.89
CA ALA A 353 -4.06 19.95 -18.63
C ALA A 353 -5.36 20.77 -18.43
N GLY A 354 -5.27 21.93 -17.77
CA GLY A 354 -6.43 22.79 -17.51
C GLY A 354 -7.05 23.34 -18.80
N MET A 355 -6.20 23.95 -19.62
CA MET A 355 -6.52 24.48 -20.93
C MET A 355 -7.04 23.40 -21.89
N ASN A 356 -6.41 22.22 -21.94
CA ASN A 356 -6.92 21.10 -22.75
C ASN A 356 -8.32 20.66 -22.28
N THR A 357 -8.55 20.56 -20.96
CA THR A 357 -9.87 20.21 -20.40
C THR A 357 -10.94 21.24 -20.78
N ARG A 358 -10.60 22.54 -20.73
CA ARG A 358 -11.51 23.63 -21.15
C ARG A 358 -11.78 23.63 -22.66
N LEU A 359 -10.79 23.30 -23.50
CA LEU A 359 -10.97 23.16 -24.95
C LEU A 359 -11.96 22.05 -25.30
N TYR A 360 -11.90 20.88 -24.64
CA TYR A 360 -12.87 19.80 -24.87
C TYR A 360 -14.31 20.24 -24.57
N ARG A 361 -14.53 20.93 -23.44
CA ARG A 361 -15.86 21.43 -23.08
C ARG A 361 -16.33 22.53 -24.03
N ALA A 362 -15.47 23.49 -24.38
CA ALA A 362 -15.81 24.59 -25.28
C ALA A 362 -16.08 24.13 -26.73
N ALA A 363 -15.39 23.08 -27.19
CA ALA A 363 -15.59 22.52 -28.53
C ALA A 363 -16.75 21.52 -28.59
N PHE A 364 -16.95 20.68 -27.57
CA PHE A 364 -17.76 19.46 -27.67
C PHE A 364 -18.77 19.27 -26.53
N LEU A 365 -18.93 20.24 -25.62
CA LEU A 365 -19.79 20.19 -24.41
C LEU A 365 -19.52 19.00 -23.46
N ARG A 366 -18.44 18.25 -23.67
CA ARG A 366 -18.03 17.08 -22.88
C ARG A 366 -16.67 17.26 -22.24
N ASN A 367 -16.42 16.48 -21.20
CA ASN A 367 -15.08 16.32 -20.65
C ASN A 367 -14.21 15.51 -21.62
N PRO A 368 -12.87 15.66 -21.59
CA PRO A 368 -11.97 14.74 -22.27
C PRO A 368 -12.16 13.31 -21.74
N ASP A 369 -11.88 12.32 -22.58
CA ASP A 369 -11.54 10.97 -22.12
C ASP A 369 -10.05 10.92 -21.70
N THR A 370 -9.65 9.84 -21.02
CA THR A 370 -8.28 9.67 -20.52
C THR A 370 -7.23 9.70 -21.63
N GLY A 371 -7.49 9.07 -22.79
CA GLY A 371 -6.53 9.00 -23.90
C GLY A 371 -6.37 10.36 -24.58
N GLY A 372 -7.48 11.06 -24.81
CA GLY A 372 -7.49 12.43 -25.33
C GLY A 372 -6.72 13.40 -24.45
N LEU A 373 -6.95 13.41 -23.14
CA LEU A 373 -6.22 14.32 -22.24
C LEU A 373 -4.72 14.00 -22.19
N ASP A 374 -4.33 12.73 -22.12
CA ASP A 374 -2.91 12.32 -22.11
C ASP A 374 -2.20 12.69 -23.41
N PHE A 375 -2.82 12.43 -24.57
CA PHE A 375 -2.29 12.82 -25.88
C PHE A 375 -2.02 14.32 -25.97
N TRP A 376 -2.98 15.16 -25.58
CA TRP A 376 -2.80 16.62 -25.68
C TRP A 376 -1.90 17.21 -24.60
N VAL A 377 -1.80 16.61 -23.42
CA VAL A 377 -0.81 17.00 -22.40
C VAL A 377 0.61 16.66 -22.86
N ARG A 378 0.85 15.45 -23.40
CA ARG A 378 2.14 15.09 -24.00
C ARG A 378 2.50 15.97 -25.20
N ALA A 379 1.53 16.30 -26.04
CA ALA A 379 1.74 17.21 -27.18
C ALA A 379 2.16 18.61 -26.71
N ARG A 380 1.60 19.13 -25.61
CA ARG A 380 2.02 20.41 -25.00
C ARG A 380 3.44 20.33 -24.45
N TRP A 381 3.82 19.24 -23.77
CA TRP A 381 5.19 19.00 -23.30
C TRP A 381 6.20 18.89 -24.45
N ALA A 382 5.81 18.27 -25.56
CA ALA A 382 6.55 18.24 -26.82
C ALA A 382 6.49 19.58 -27.62
N GLY A 383 6.15 20.69 -26.97
CA GLY A 383 6.22 22.04 -27.53
C GLY A 383 5.05 22.46 -28.43
N ARG A 384 3.99 21.65 -28.61
CA ARG A 384 2.85 22.05 -29.45
C ARG A 384 2.15 23.28 -28.86
N GLY A 385 2.03 24.34 -29.67
CA GLY A 385 1.36 25.58 -29.28
C GLY A 385 -0.15 25.38 -29.04
N PRO A 386 -0.76 26.10 -28.08
CA PRO A 386 -2.14 25.85 -27.67
C PRO A 386 -3.17 26.12 -28.77
N VAL A 387 -2.92 27.13 -29.60
CA VAL A 387 -3.74 27.50 -30.76
C VAL A 387 -3.72 26.40 -31.83
N SER A 388 -2.61 25.67 -31.97
CA SER A 388 -2.52 24.51 -32.89
C SER A 388 -3.44 23.36 -32.44
N ILE A 389 -3.58 23.17 -31.12
CA ILE A 389 -4.53 22.21 -30.54
C ILE A 389 -5.97 22.66 -30.82
N ALA A 390 -6.31 23.92 -30.51
CA ALA A 390 -7.65 24.45 -30.73
C ALA A 390 -8.06 24.44 -32.23
N ASN A 391 -7.13 24.75 -33.15
CA ASN A 391 -7.36 24.59 -34.59
C ASN A 391 -7.69 23.14 -34.97
N HIS A 392 -6.96 22.17 -34.42
CA HIS A 392 -7.23 20.74 -34.66
C HIS A 392 -8.61 20.34 -34.13
N PHE A 393 -9.06 20.88 -32.99
CA PHE A 393 -10.41 20.61 -32.46
C PHE A 393 -11.47 21.13 -33.45
N THR A 394 -11.37 22.40 -33.90
CA THR A 394 -12.32 22.99 -34.85
C THR A 394 -12.31 22.33 -36.24
N ALA A 395 -11.22 21.67 -36.62
CA ALA A 395 -11.08 20.94 -37.89
C ALA A 395 -11.30 19.41 -37.74
N SER A 396 -11.63 18.93 -36.56
CA SER A 396 -11.77 17.48 -36.30
C SER A 396 -13.03 16.90 -36.93
N SER A 397 -12.97 15.62 -37.27
CA SER A 397 -14.15 14.86 -37.74
C SER A 397 -15.23 14.74 -36.66
N GLU A 398 -14.89 14.87 -35.37
CA GLU A 398 -15.87 14.99 -34.29
C GLU A 398 -16.63 16.32 -34.37
N PHE A 399 -15.92 17.45 -34.54
CA PHE A 399 -16.54 18.78 -34.62
C PHE A 399 -17.45 18.91 -35.85
N VAL A 400 -16.94 18.51 -37.02
CA VAL A 400 -17.71 18.55 -38.28
C VAL A 400 -18.91 17.60 -38.25
N ARG A 401 -18.82 16.44 -37.58
CA ARG A 401 -19.97 15.53 -37.41
C ARG A 401 -20.99 16.05 -36.40
N THR A 402 -20.57 16.81 -35.39
CA THR A 402 -21.45 17.31 -34.32
C THR A 402 -22.21 18.57 -34.74
N TYR A 403 -21.60 19.45 -35.53
CA TYR A 403 -22.19 20.76 -35.89
C TYR A 403 -22.30 21.02 -37.40
N GLY A 404 -21.78 20.13 -38.26
CA GLY A 404 -21.79 20.33 -39.70
C GLY A 404 -20.82 21.42 -40.18
N ALA A 405 -21.11 21.99 -41.35
CA ALA A 405 -20.40 23.13 -41.90
C ALA A 405 -21.07 24.43 -41.45
N LEU A 406 -20.38 25.20 -40.60
CA LEU A 406 -20.87 26.47 -40.06
C LEU A 406 -20.28 27.67 -40.81
N SER A 407 -21.06 28.71 -41.03
CA SER A 407 -20.54 30.06 -41.29
C SER A 407 -19.77 30.61 -40.09
N ASP A 408 -19.04 31.71 -40.26
CA ASP A 408 -18.33 32.36 -39.14
C ASP A 408 -19.30 32.89 -38.08
N ASP A 409 -20.51 33.32 -38.47
CA ASP A 409 -21.53 33.83 -37.55
C ASP A 409 -22.15 32.71 -36.70
N GLU A 410 -22.50 31.58 -37.33
CA GLU A 410 -22.99 30.39 -36.63
C GLU A 410 -21.90 29.79 -35.72
N PHE A 411 -20.64 29.82 -36.14
CA PHE A 411 -19.50 29.42 -35.30
C PHE A 411 -19.33 30.36 -34.10
N VAL A 412 -19.41 31.68 -34.30
CA VAL A 412 -19.34 32.67 -33.21
C VAL A 412 -20.45 32.41 -32.20
N ALA A 413 -21.70 32.24 -32.66
CA ALA A 413 -22.83 31.97 -31.78
C ALA A 413 -22.72 30.60 -31.06
N LEU A 414 -22.24 29.56 -31.75
CA LEU A 414 -22.01 28.24 -31.16
C LEU A 414 -20.98 28.29 -30.02
N ILE A 415 -19.79 28.88 -30.24
CA ILE A 415 -18.76 28.90 -29.20
C ILE A 415 -19.20 29.76 -28.02
N TYR A 416 -19.96 30.84 -28.22
CA TYR A 416 -20.56 31.59 -27.11
C TYR A 416 -21.54 30.74 -26.28
N ARG A 417 -22.44 29.98 -26.92
CA ARG A 417 -23.34 29.07 -26.19
C ARG A 417 -22.58 27.93 -25.48
N ASN A 418 -21.52 27.40 -26.09
CA ASN A 418 -20.71 26.34 -25.47
C ASN A 418 -19.82 26.81 -24.30
N VAL A 419 -19.48 28.09 -24.24
CA VAL A 419 -18.54 28.66 -23.25
C VAL A 419 -19.27 29.46 -22.17
N PHE A 420 -20.34 30.17 -22.50
CA PHE A 420 -21.03 31.09 -21.59
C PHE A 420 -22.53 30.76 -21.41
N GLU A 421 -23.00 29.65 -21.99
CA GLU A 421 -24.41 29.19 -21.93
C GLU A 421 -25.44 30.22 -22.44
N ARG A 422 -24.98 31.18 -23.26
CA ARG A 422 -25.76 32.29 -23.82
C ARG A 422 -25.29 32.66 -25.23
N ASP A 423 -26.15 33.28 -26.01
CA ASP A 423 -25.79 33.88 -27.29
C ASP A 423 -24.87 35.12 -27.10
N PRO A 424 -24.07 35.50 -28.11
CA PRO A 424 -23.24 36.68 -28.06
C PRO A 424 -24.07 37.96 -28.09
N ASP A 425 -23.70 38.94 -27.28
CA ASP A 425 -24.22 40.30 -27.40
C ASP A 425 -23.78 40.93 -28.75
N PRO A 426 -24.45 42.00 -29.22
CA PRO A 426 -24.13 42.61 -30.51
C PRO A 426 -22.68 43.10 -30.65
N GLY A 427 -22.04 43.53 -29.55
CA GLY A 427 -20.65 43.97 -29.53
C GLY A 427 -19.68 42.79 -29.63
N GLY A 428 -19.88 41.76 -28.82
CA GLY A 428 -19.11 40.51 -28.86
C GLY A 428 -19.18 39.83 -30.22
N ARG A 429 -20.39 39.73 -30.80
CA ARG A 429 -20.62 39.16 -32.14
C ARG A 429 -19.87 39.95 -33.21
N ALA A 430 -20.01 41.27 -33.23
CA ALA A 430 -19.33 42.13 -34.20
C ALA A 430 -17.79 42.08 -34.05
N TYR A 431 -17.27 42.05 -32.83
CA TYR A 431 -15.84 41.95 -32.54
C TYR A 431 -15.24 40.65 -33.11
N TRP A 432 -15.89 39.51 -32.91
CA TRP A 432 -15.39 38.23 -33.40
C TRP A 432 -15.52 38.07 -34.90
N LEU A 433 -16.64 38.48 -35.50
CA LEU A 433 -16.78 38.53 -36.96
C LEU A 433 -15.69 39.40 -37.61
N ALA A 434 -15.40 40.57 -37.02
CA ALA A 434 -14.33 41.45 -37.49
C ALA A 434 -12.92 40.86 -37.31
N LYS A 435 -12.69 39.98 -36.31
CA LYS A 435 -11.46 39.19 -36.17
C LYS A 435 -11.38 38.10 -37.25
N LEU A 436 -12.40 37.27 -37.40
CA LEU A 436 -12.42 36.13 -38.34
C LEU A 436 -12.26 36.62 -39.79
N GLY A 437 -12.99 37.67 -40.18
CA GLY A 437 -12.87 38.32 -41.49
C GLY A 437 -11.52 39.02 -41.76
N ARG A 438 -10.64 39.13 -40.76
CA ARG A 438 -9.24 39.60 -40.90
C ARG A 438 -8.22 38.46 -40.89
N GLY A 439 -8.68 37.20 -41.00
CA GLY A 439 -7.82 36.01 -41.03
C GLY A 439 -7.45 35.43 -39.67
N VAL A 440 -8.11 35.86 -38.58
CA VAL A 440 -7.98 35.16 -37.29
C VAL A 440 -8.63 33.78 -37.42
N GLY A 441 -7.90 32.70 -37.15
CA GLY A 441 -8.42 31.34 -37.27
C GLY A 441 -9.47 31.00 -36.21
N ARG A 442 -10.45 30.15 -36.55
CA ARG A 442 -11.51 29.69 -35.64
C ARG A 442 -10.97 29.04 -34.34
N GLY A 443 -9.83 28.35 -34.40
CA GLY A 443 -9.17 27.80 -33.21
C GLY A 443 -8.53 28.87 -32.31
N GLN A 444 -8.11 30.03 -32.84
CA GLN A 444 -7.67 31.16 -32.02
C GLN A 444 -8.84 31.72 -31.19
N MET A 445 -10.03 31.87 -31.81
CA MET A 445 -11.24 32.26 -31.10
C MET A 445 -11.64 31.24 -30.03
N LEU A 446 -11.66 29.94 -30.38
CA LEU A 446 -11.94 28.87 -29.43
C LEU A 446 -10.98 28.91 -28.23
N TYR A 447 -9.68 29.06 -28.47
CA TYR A 447 -8.66 29.15 -27.42
C TYR A 447 -8.81 30.39 -26.52
N GLU A 448 -9.05 31.57 -27.10
CA GLU A 448 -9.24 32.81 -26.34
C GLU A 448 -10.48 32.73 -25.45
N LEU A 449 -11.62 32.27 -25.99
CA LEU A 449 -12.85 32.14 -25.20
C LEU A 449 -12.76 31.02 -24.15
N SER A 450 -12.18 29.86 -24.49
CA SER A 450 -11.99 28.76 -23.53
C SER A 450 -10.95 29.05 -22.44
N ASN A 451 -10.28 30.20 -22.49
CA ASN A 451 -9.36 30.66 -21.44
C ASN A 451 -9.67 32.08 -20.97
N SER A 452 -10.88 32.58 -21.25
CA SER A 452 -11.42 33.81 -20.68
C SER A 452 -11.57 33.73 -19.16
N SER A 453 -11.50 34.88 -18.47
CA SER A 453 -11.60 34.94 -17.00
C SER A 453 -12.96 34.52 -16.44
N GLU A 454 -14.01 34.63 -17.25
CA GLU A 454 -15.37 34.15 -16.99
C GLU A 454 -15.34 32.61 -17.00
N TYR A 455 -15.15 31.98 -18.16
CA TYR A 455 -15.17 30.52 -18.28
C TYR A 455 -14.13 29.77 -17.42
N ARG A 456 -12.98 30.39 -17.13
CA ARG A 456 -11.99 29.81 -16.20
C ARG A 456 -12.49 29.70 -14.77
N ARG A 457 -13.36 30.62 -14.33
CA ARG A 457 -14.03 30.61 -13.02
C ARG A 457 -15.17 29.60 -13.04
N ASP A 458 -16.01 29.65 -14.08
CA ASP A 458 -17.21 28.82 -14.18
C ASP A 458 -16.87 27.32 -14.33
N THR A 459 -15.70 27.01 -14.90
CA THR A 459 -15.16 25.64 -14.97
C THR A 459 -14.15 25.29 -13.87
N GLU A 460 -13.85 26.17 -12.92
CA GLU A 460 -12.73 26.03 -11.98
C GLU A 460 -12.77 24.70 -11.21
N THR A 461 -13.85 24.44 -10.46
CA THR A 461 -14.02 23.24 -9.63
C THR A 461 -13.87 21.95 -10.44
N LEU A 462 -14.49 21.90 -11.62
CA LEU A 462 -14.50 20.75 -12.51
C LEU A 462 -13.10 20.49 -13.10
N VAL A 463 -12.46 21.52 -13.64
CA VAL A 463 -11.12 21.45 -14.23
C VAL A 463 -10.08 21.10 -13.17
N ARG A 464 -10.17 21.69 -11.97
CA ARG A 464 -9.37 21.34 -10.80
C ARG A 464 -9.45 19.84 -10.49
N ILE A 465 -10.66 19.28 -10.41
CA ILE A 465 -10.87 17.85 -10.07
C ILE A 465 -10.31 16.94 -11.17
N ILE A 466 -10.67 17.19 -12.43
CA ILE A 466 -10.20 16.40 -13.59
C ILE A 466 -8.67 16.41 -13.67
N THR A 467 -8.05 17.59 -13.58
CA THR A 467 -6.61 17.72 -13.81
C THR A 467 -5.77 17.28 -12.62
N THR A 468 -6.22 17.49 -11.38
CA THR A 468 -5.54 16.96 -10.17
C THR A 468 -5.52 15.44 -10.19
N ARG A 469 -6.65 14.82 -10.55
CA ARG A 469 -6.73 13.37 -10.71
C ARG A 469 -5.91 12.87 -11.90
N PHE A 470 -5.94 13.56 -13.03
CA PHE A 470 -5.15 13.16 -14.19
C PHE A 470 -3.64 13.24 -13.93
N GLY A 471 -3.17 14.23 -13.17
CA GLY A 471 -1.76 14.33 -12.74
C GLY A 471 -1.35 13.15 -11.86
N LEU A 472 -2.15 12.82 -10.84
CA LEU A 472 -1.84 11.75 -9.89
C LEU A 472 -2.09 10.33 -10.40
N LEU A 473 -3.20 10.10 -11.10
CA LEU A 473 -3.70 8.76 -11.45
C LEU A 473 -3.70 8.46 -12.95
N ARG A 474 -3.29 9.40 -13.81
CA ARG A 474 -3.37 9.29 -15.29
C ARG A 474 -4.73 8.83 -15.80
N THR A 475 -5.81 9.23 -15.11
CA THR A 475 -7.20 8.92 -15.47
C THR A 475 -8.07 10.16 -15.27
N VAL A 476 -8.98 10.40 -16.22
CA VAL A 476 -10.10 11.33 -16.02
C VAL A 476 -11.11 10.68 -15.07
N PRO A 477 -11.70 11.42 -14.10
CA PRO A 477 -12.75 10.89 -13.23
C PRO A 477 -14.08 10.68 -13.97
N SER A 478 -14.84 9.68 -13.53
CA SER A 478 -16.26 9.55 -13.88
C SER A 478 -17.11 10.65 -13.23
N ALA A 479 -18.35 10.86 -13.71
CA ALA A 479 -19.25 11.89 -13.16
C ALA A 479 -19.51 11.74 -11.65
N GLY A 480 -19.68 10.50 -11.16
CA GLY A 480 -19.83 10.24 -9.71
C GLY A 480 -18.56 10.54 -8.91
N GLU A 481 -17.38 10.30 -9.48
CA GLU A 481 -16.10 10.66 -8.84
C GLU A 481 -15.84 12.18 -8.87
N ILE A 482 -16.43 12.92 -9.83
CA ILE A 482 -16.43 14.39 -9.83
C ILE A 482 -17.32 14.91 -8.70
N ALA A 483 -18.59 14.49 -8.65
CA ALA A 483 -19.54 14.94 -7.62
C ALA A 483 -19.03 14.63 -6.19
N ALA A 484 -18.47 13.45 -5.95
CA ALA A 484 -17.84 13.08 -4.68
C ALA A 484 -16.59 13.91 -4.31
N SER A 485 -16.04 14.68 -5.26
CA SER A 485 -14.84 15.51 -5.09
C SER A 485 -15.13 17.02 -5.05
N GLU A 486 -16.36 17.47 -5.31
CA GLU A 486 -16.72 18.89 -5.41
C GLU A 486 -16.51 19.63 -4.08
N ALA A 487 -17.01 19.06 -2.98
CA ALA A 487 -16.88 19.63 -1.63
C ALA A 487 -15.45 19.53 -1.04
N LEU A 488 -14.51 18.83 -1.70
CA LEU A 488 -13.15 18.68 -1.19
C LEU A 488 -12.31 19.94 -1.45
N SER A 489 -11.48 20.32 -0.47
CA SER A 489 -10.40 21.28 -0.71
C SER A 489 -9.35 20.67 -1.66
N GLN A 490 -8.53 21.51 -2.31
CA GLN A 490 -7.46 21.00 -3.19
C GLN A 490 -6.49 20.08 -2.44
N ARG A 491 -6.07 20.45 -1.22
CA ARG A 491 -5.21 19.60 -0.37
C ARG A 491 -5.93 18.29 -0.01
N SER A 492 -7.22 18.35 0.36
CA SER A 492 -8.01 17.16 0.70
C SER A 492 -8.13 16.18 -0.47
N LEU A 493 -8.45 16.68 -1.67
CA LEU A 493 -8.52 15.88 -2.89
C LEU A 493 -7.17 15.23 -3.21
N VAL A 494 -6.08 15.99 -3.13
CA VAL A 494 -4.71 15.47 -3.29
C VAL A 494 -4.39 14.37 -2.27
N ASP A 495 -4.75 14.55 -1.00
CA ASP A 495 -4.45 13.59 0.06
C ASP A 495 -5.23 12.28 -0.12
N THR A 496 -6.53 12.37 -0.41
CA THR A 496 -7.38 11.23 -0.80
C THR A 496 -6.83 10.49 -2.01
N LEU A 497 -6.35 11.21 -3.04
CA LEU A 497 -5.84 10.59 -4.26
C LEU A 497 -4.47 9.93 -4.06
N ARG A 498 -3.49 10.56 -3.39
CA ARG A 498 -2.15 9.97 -3.16
C ARG A 498 -2.18 8.75 -2.23
N THR A 499 -3.07 8.76 -1.25
CA THR A 499 -3.27 7.62 -0.34
C THR A 499 -4.06 6.48 -1.01
N SER A 500 -4.78 6.77 -2.10
CA SER A 500 -5.59 5.79 -2.82
C SER A 500 -4.78 4.64 -3.43
N LEU A 501 -5.49 3.53 -3.62
CA LEU A 501 -5.01 2.30 -4.24
C LEU A 501 -4.53 2.53 -5.67
N ARG A 502 -5.27 3.34 -6.45
CA ARG A 502 -4.93 3.64 -7.84
C ARG A 502 -3.64 4.44 -7.96
N TYR A 503 -3.22 5.16 -6.92
CA TYR A 503 -1.92 5.82 -6.88
C TYR A 503 -0.80 4.82 -6.53
N ALA A 504 -1.06 3.84 -5.66
CA ALA A 504 -0.10 2.76 -5.41
C ALA A 504 0.13 1.90 -6.67
N SER A 505 -0.93 1.31 -7.24
CA SER A 505 -0.86 0.43 -8.42
C SER A 505 -0.26 1.10 -9.67
N ARG A 506 -0.12 2.42 -9.68
CA ARG A 506 0.50 3.18 -10.77
C ARG A 506 2.04 3.09 -10.79
N PHE A 507 2.65 2.66 -9.68
CA PHE A 507 4.11 2.56 -9.53
C PHE A 507 4.56 1.17 -9.07
N ASN A 508 3.64 0.21 -9.04
CA ASN A 508 3.83 -1.14 -8.48
C ASN A 508 3.52 -2.21 -9.55
N GLY A 509 4.04 -2.01 -10.77
CA GLY A 509 3.84 -2.85 -11.96
C GLY A 509 4.61 -2.33 -13.16
#